data_AF-A0A947R9E2-F1
#
_entry.id   AF-A0A947R9E2-F1
#
_cell.length_a   1.000
_cell.length_b   1.000
_cell.length_c   1.000
_cell.angle_alpha   90.00
_cell.angle_beta   90.00
_cell.angle_gamma   90.00
#
_symmetry.space_group_name_H-M   'P 1'
#
loop_
_entity.id
_entity.type
_entity.pdbx_description
1 polymer ?
#
loop_
_entity_poly.entity_id
_entity_poly.type
_entity_poly.pdbx_seq_one_letter_code
_entity_poly.pdbx_strand_id
1 'polypeptide(L)'
;MKSFVSIQTLVASAVNDDPDYQVYQNKNNEIIEFCAPVFWGGGEILGFVRYGISTASMHQALSEVLSDGIRTRNQIIFVLGCLAIISLVAGYFMVRQLAIKITKPIRSIVDLVRQIAEGNYDIPVISGHNDEIGLLETDIEKMRIHGACR
;
A
#
# COMPACT_ATOMS: atom_id res chain seq x y z
N MET A 1 -46.05 -17.39 -21.26
CA MET A 1 -45.86 -18.40 -22.33
C MET A 1 -44.42 -18.90 -22.48
N LYS A 2 -43.36 -18.12 -22.16
CA LYS A 2 -41.95 -18.57 -22.23
C LYS A 2 -41.53 -19.59 -21.16
N SER A 3 -42.20 -19.63 -20.00
CA SER A 3 -41.86 -20.55 -18.90
C SER A 3 -42.25 -22.01 -19.17
N PHE A 4 -43.31 -22.28 -19.94
CA PHE A 4 -43.81 -23.64 -20.15
C PHE A 4 -42.93 -24.46 -21.11
N VAL A 5 -42.33 -23.78 -22.11
CA VAL A 5 -41.39 -24.41 -23.07
C VAL A 5 -40.07 -24.80 -22.40
N SER A 6 -39.57 -23.94 -21.50
CA SER A 6 -38.33 -24.17 -20.75
C SER A 6 -38.43 -25.35 -19.77
N ILE A 7 -39.61 -25.55 -19.16
CA ILE A 7 -39.89 -26.68 -18.27
C ILE A 7 -39.86 -28.02 -19.01
N GLN A 8 -40.44 -28.11 -20.21
CA GLN A 8 -40.41 -29.36 -20.99
C GLN A 8 -38.98 -29.76 -21.36
N THR A 9 -38.11 -28.79 -21.64
CA THR A 9 -36.70 -29.04 -21.98
C THR A 9 -35.93 -29.58 -20.77
N LEU A 10 -36.10 -28.98 -19.59
CA LEU A 10 -35.43 -29.39 -18.34
C LEU A 10 -35.87 -30.77 -17.84
N VAL A 11 -37.14 -31.10 -18.02
CA VAL A 11 -37.67 -32.42 -17.69
C VAL A 11 -37.18 -33.47 -18.69
N ALA A 12 -37.09 -33.13 -19.98
CA ALA A 12 -36.61 -34.05 -21.02
C ALA A 12 -35.11 -34.39 -20.89
N SER A 13 -34.27 -33.45 -20.44
CA SER A 13 -32.86 -33.70 -20.14
C SER A 13 -32.68 -34.50 -18.84
N ALA A 14 -33.47 -34.21 -17.81
CA ALA A 14 -33.47 -34.97 -16.55
C ALA A 14 -33.84 -36.46 -16.73
N VAL A 15 -34.68 -36.80 -17.74
CA VAL A 15 -35.00 -38.20 -18.09
C VAL A 15 -33.81 -38.94 -18.71
N ASN A 16 -32.89 -38.23 -19.36
CA ASN A 16 -31.71 -38.81 -20.02
C ASN A 16 -30.47 -38.88 -19.10
N ASP A 17 -30.65 -38.69 -17.79
CA ASP A 17 -29.59 -38.69 -16.77
C ASP A 17 -28.47 -37.65 -17.02
N ASP A 18 -28.77 -36.61 -17.81
CA ASP A 18 -27.88 -35.48 -18.07
C ASP A 18 -28.31 -34.33 -17.14
N PRO A 19 -27.46 -33.91 -16.18
CA PRO A 19 -27.81 -32.85 -15.24
C PRO A 19 -27.85 -31.50 -15.95
N ASP A 20 -28.98 -31.22 -16.58
CA ASP A 20 -29.26 -29.95 -17.22
C ASP A 20 -29.78 -28.95 -16.18
N TYR A 21 -29.22 -27.75 -16.21
CA TYR A 21 -29.62 -26.65 -15.34
C TYR A 21 -30.08 -25.49 -16.21
N GLN A 22 -31.13 -24.80 -15.77
CA GLN A 22 -31.51 -23.54 -16.41
C GLN A 22 -31.43 -22.40 -15.42
N VAL A 23 -30.87 -21.30 -15.91
CA VAL A 23 -30.81 -20.04 -15.17
C VAL A 23 -32.00 -19.20 -15.62
N TYR A 24 -32.93 -18.95 -14.69
CA TYR A 24 -34.07 -18.07 -14.92
C TYR A 24 -33.87 -16.75 -14.19
N GLN A 25 -34.15 -15.65 -14.89
CA GLN A 25 -34.14 -14.31 -14.32
C GLN A 25 -35.55 -13.91 -13.88
N ASN A 26 -35.77 -13.78 -12.58
CA ASN A 26 -37.04 -13.27 -12.03
C ASN A 26 -36.82 -11.93 -11.34
N LYS A 27 -37.36 -10.84 -11.92
CA LYS A 27 -37.47 -9.51 -11.29
C LYS A 27 -36.18 -8.92 -10.67
N ASN A 28 -34.99 -9.41 -11.09
CA ASN A 28 -33.61 -9.03 -10.70
C ASN A 28 -32.81 -10.11 -9.93
N ASN A 29 -33.38 -11.30 -9.72
CA ASN A 29 -32.66 -12.41 -9.10
C ASN A 29 -32.46 -13.55 -10.09
N GLU A 30 -31.23 -14.06 -10.15
CA GLU A 30 -30.89 -15.30 -10.84
C GLU A 30 -31.33 -16.48 -9.97
N ILE A 31 -32.20 -17.31 -10.52
CA ILE A 31 -32.64 -18.55 -9.91
C ILE A 31 -32.08 -19.67 -10.77
N ILE A 32 -31.24 -20.51 -10.18
CA ILE A 32 -30.72 -21.72 -10.83
C ILE A 32 -31.71 -22.84 -10.51
N GLU A 33 -32.27 -23.44 -11.56
CA GLU A 33 -33.25 -24.52 -11.43
C GLU A 33 -32.66 -25.84 -11.87
N PHE A 34 -32.88 -26.86 -11.05
CA PHE A 34 -32.51 -28.25 -11.29
C PHE A 34 -33.76 -29.13 -11.27
N CYS A 35 -33.78 -30.13 -12.15
CA CYS A 35 -34.82 -31.15 -12.20
C CYS A 35 -34.18 -32.54 -12.11
N ALA A 36 -34.72 -33.40 -11.25
CA ALA A 36 -34.28 -34.79 -11.14
C ALA A 36 -35.48 -35.74 -11.16
N PRO A 37 -35.43 -36.86 -11.90
CA PRO A 37 -36.49 -37.86 -11.89
C PRO A 37 -36.46 -38.68 -10.60
N VAL A 38 -37.63 -39.03 -10.08
CA VAL A 38 -37.78 -39.94 -8.94
C VAL A 38 -38.28 -41.28 -9.48
N PHE A 39 -37.49 -42.32 -9.28
CA PHE A 39 -37.82 -43.68 -9.69
C PHE A 39 -38.48 -44.46 -8.55
N TRP A 40 -39.41 -45.34 -8.89
CA TRP A 40 -39.93 -46.37 -7.98
C TRP A 40 -39.39 -47.75 -8.40
N GLY A 41 -39.31 -48.67 -7.44
CA GLY A 41 -38.70 -50.00 -7.63
C GLY A 41 -39.18 -50.69 -8.91
N GLY A 42 -38.26 -50.94 -9.84
CA GLY A 42 -38.54 -51.44 -11.19
C GLY A 42 -38.10 -50.51 -12.33
N GLY A 43 -37.68 -49.27 -12.04
CA GLY A 43 -37.19 -48.33 -13.04
C GLY A 43 -38.27 -47.44 -13.67
N GLU A 44 -39.49 -47.47 -13.12
CA GLU A 44 -40.57 -46.58 -13.55
C GLU A 44 -40.42 -45.20 -12.90
N ILE A 45 -40.56 -44.12 -13.70
CA ILE A 45 -40.49 -42.74 -13.23
C ILE A 45 -41.81 -42.38 -12.56
N LEU A 46 -41.77 -42.14 -11.25
CA LEU A 46 -42.93 -41.72 -10.45
C LEU A 46 -43.23 -40.22 -10.61
N GLY A 47 -42.20 -39.43 -10.89
CA GLY A 47 -42.33 -37.98 -11.08
C GLY A 47 -40.98 -37.28 -11.14
N PHE A 48 -41.00 -35.94 -11.08
CA PHE A 48 -39.80 -35.11 -11.09
C PHE A 48 -39.79 -34.21 -9.87
N VAL A 49 -38.65 -34.12 -9.21
CA VAL A 49 -38.41 -33.14 -8.16
C VAL A 49 -37.69 -31.95 -8.77
N ARG A 50 -38.22 -30.75 -8.51
CA ARG A 50 -37.66 -29.48 -8.97
C ARG A 50 -37.17 -28.67 -7.78
N TYR A 51 -35.91 -28.24 -7.84
CA TYR A 51 -35.33 -27.33 -6.87
C TYR A 51 -34.86 -26.06 -7.58
N GLY A 52 -35.28 -24.90 -7.08
CA GLY A 52 -34.81 -23.59 -7.52
C GLY A 52 -34.05 -22.91 -6.39
N ILE A 53 -32.78 -22.59 -6.62
CA ILE A 53 -31.95 -21.88 -5.64
C ILE A 53 -31.76 -20.44 -6.14
N SER A 54 -32.17 -19.47 -5.31
CA SER A 54 -31.94 -18.06 -5.56
C SER A 54 -30.50 -17.69 -5.22
N THR A 55 -29.77 -17.08 -6.15
CA THR A 55 -28.39 -16.60 -5.92
C THR A 55 -28.35 -15.25 -5.20
N ALA A 56 -29.50 -14.60 -4.95
CA ALA A 56 -29.58 -13.27 -4.36
C ALA A 56 -28.83 -13.14 -3.03
N SER A 57 -28.99 -14.10 -2.13
CA SER A 57 -28.31 -14.11 -0.82
C SER A 57 -26.79 -14.32 -0.95
N MET A 58 -26.34 -15.05 -1.98
CA MET A 58 -24.93 -15.26 -2.28
C MET A 58 -24.30 -13.98 -2.84
N HIS A 59 -24.98 -13.29 -3.75
CA HIS A 59 -24.54 -11.99 -4.27
C HIS A 59 -24.51 -10.91 -3.19
N GLN A 60 -25.50 -10.90 -2.30
CA GLN A 60 -25.54 -9.96 -1.19
C GLN A 60 -24.35 -10.16 -0.24
N ALA A 61 -24.08 -11.41 0.16
CA ALA A 61 -22.91 -11.74 0.99
C ALA A 61 -21.58 -11.40 0.28
N LEU A 62 -21.48 -11.61 -1.04
CA LEU A 62 -20.30 -11.20 -1.81
C LEU A 62 -20.12 -9.69 -1.84
N SER A 63 -21.21 -8.93 -2.04
CA SER A 63 -21.13 -7.47 -2.12
C SER A 63 -20.69 -6.82 -0.82
N GLU A 64 -21.06 -7.41 0.31
CA GLU A 64 -20.64 -6.99 1.65
C GLU A 64 -19.12 -7.19 1.82
N VAL A 65 -18.61 -8.38 1.51
CA VAL A 65 -17.18 -8.71 1.57
C VAL A 65 -16.33 -7.84 0.62
N LEU A 66 -16.85 -7.54 -0.57
CA LEU A 66 -16.15 -6.69 -1.54
C LEU A 66 -16.08 -5.22 -1.08
N SER A 67 -17.09 -4.73 -0.36
CA SER A 67 -17.12 -3.36 0.12
C SER A 67 -16.10 -3.08 1.24
N ASP A 68 -15.81 -4.08 2.06
CA ASP A 68 -14.79 -4.01 3.11
C ASP A 68 -13.36 -3.99 2.54
N GLY A 69 -13.15 -4.67 1.41
CA GLY A 69 -11.87 -4.66 0.71
C GLY A 69 -11.46 -3.27 0.20
N ILE A 70 -12.43 -2.48 -0.29
CA ILE A 70 -12.15 -1.15 -0.88
C ILE A 70 -11.78 -0.13 0.20
N ARG A 71 -12.46 -0.14 1.34
CA ARG A 71 -12.16 0.77 2.47
C ARG A 71 -10.77 0.48 3.05
N THR A 72 -10.47 -0.79 3.27
CA THR A 72 -9.18 -1.24 3.81
C THR A 72 -8.03 -0.87 2.87
N ARG A 73 -8.22 -1.07 1.56
CA ARG A 73 -7.19 -0.73 0.55
C ARG A 73 -6.86 0.76 0.55
N ASN A 74 -7.87 1.62 0.56
CA ASN A 74 -7.66 3.07 0.55
C ASN A 74 -7.00 3.57 1.85
N GLN A 75 -7.35 2.97 2.99
CA GLN A 75 -6.69 3.29 4.27
C GLN A 75 -5.21 2.93 4.24
N ILE A 76 -4.86 1.73 3.74
CA ILE A 76 -3.45 1.31 3.63
C ILE A 76 -2.68 2.23 2.69
N ILE A 77 -3.22 2.55 1.52
CA ILE A 77 -2.58 3.46 0.56
C ILE A 77 -2.36 4.85 1.19
N PHE A 78 -3.36 5.36 1.92
CA PHE A 78 -3.24 6.65 2.60
C PHE A 78 -2.15 6.63 3.68
N VAL A 79 -2.12 5.61 4.52
CA VAL A 79 -1.10 5.47 5.57
C VAL A 79 0.30 5.36 4.98
N LEU A 80 0.48 4.55 3.93
CA LEU A 80 1.76 4.43 3.24
C LEU A 80 2.18 5.76 2.59
N GLY A 81 1.24 6.48 1.96
CA GLY A 81 1.48 7.80 1.39
C GLY A 81 1.92 8.82 2.44
N CYS A 82 1.23 8.87 3.59
CA CYS A 82 1.62 9.74 4.70
C CYS A 82 3.01 9.38 5.23
N LEU A 83 3.30 8.09 5.41
CA LEU A 83 4.59 7.63 5.90
C LEU A 83 5.75 8.01 4.95
N ALA A 84 5.54 7.88 3.64
CA ALA A 84 6.51 8.29 2.63
C ALA A 84 6.78 9.81 2.66
N ILE A 85 5.73 10.63 2.81
CA ILE A 85 5.88 12.08 2.92
C ILE A 85 6.64 12.44 4.20
N ILE A 86 6.28 11.84 5.34
CA ILE A 86 6.94 12.07 6.63
C ILE A 86 8.42 11.68 6.54
N SER A 87 8.75 10.53 5.95
CA SER A 87 10.14 10.10 5.81
C SER A 87 10.95 11.04 4.92
N LEU A 88 10.34 11.56 3.85
CA LEU A 88 11.00 12.49 2.95
C LEU A 88 11.26 13.84 3.62
N VAL A 89 10.27 14.36 4.33
CA VAL A 89 10.40 15.61 5.09
C VAL A 89 11.47 15.45 6.18
N ALA A 90 11.40 14.38 6.97
CA ALA A 90 12.39 14.10 8.01
C ALA A 90 13.81 13.98 7.44
N GLY A 91 13.99 13.24 6.34
CA GLY A 91 15.27 13.11 5.65
C GLY A 91 15.82 14.44 5.16
N TYR A 92 14.98 15.27 4.52
CA TYR A 92 15.36 16.60 4.07
C TYR A 92 15.84 17.49 5.23
N PHE A 93 15.09 17.53 6.33
CA PHE A 93 15.46 18.30 7.52
C PHE A 93 16.78 17.80 8.13
N MET A 94 16.97 16.49 8.22
CA MET A 94 18.18 15.90 8.79
C MET A 94 19.42 16.23 7.97
N VAL A 95 19.36 16.09 6.65
CA VAL A 95 20.47 16.46 5.74
C VAL A 95 20.76 17.95 5.83
N ARG A 96 19.73 18.79 5.86
CA ARG A 96 19.89 20.24 5.98
C ARG A 96 20.56 20.63 7.31
N GLN A 97 20.19 19.99 8.41
CA GLN A 97 20.81 20.22 9.72
C GLN A 97 22.28 19.83 9.72
N LEU A 98 22.63 18.68 9.13
CA LEU A 98 24.03 18.24 9.00
C LEU A 98 24.87 19.21 8.16
N ALA A 99 24.34 19.67 7.04
CA ALA A 99 25.03 20.63 6.18
C ALA A 99 25.33 21.96 6.92
N ILE A 100 24.41 22.42 7.77
CA ILE A 100 24.58 23.65 8.53
C ILE A 100 25.55 23.46 9.71
N LYS A 101 25.43 22.36 10.45
CA LYS A 101 26.23 22.12 11.66
C LYS A 101 27.65 21.64 11.39
N ILE A 102 27.88 20.94 10.27
CA ILE A 102 29.16 20.28 10.00
C ILE A 102 29.81 20.86 8.74
N THR A 103 29.14 20.75 7.60
CA THR A 103 29.76 21.10 6.30
C THR A 103 30.14 22.57 6.20
N LYS A 104 29.28 23.48 6.68
CA LYS A 104 29.56 24.92 6.66
C LYS A 104 30.76 25.30 7.55
N PRO A 105 30.80 24.94 8.85
CA PRO A 105 31.95 25.24 9.70
C PRO A 105 33.26 24.66 9.17
N ILE A 106 33.27 23.40 8.73
CA ILE A 106 34.47 22.76 8.18
C ILE A 106 35.03 23.56 7.00
N ARG A 107 34.17 24.00 6.08
CA ARG A 107 34.62 24.81 4.93
C ARG A 107 35.24 26.13 5.39
N SER A 108 34.61 26.80 6.35
CA SER A 108 35.12 28.05 6.93
C SER A 108 36.50 27.84 7.59
N ILE A 109 36.66 26.74 8.32
CA ILE A 109 37.92 26.38 8.98
C ILE A 109 39.03 26.13 7.94
N VAL A 110 38.73 25.39 6.87
CA VAL A 110 39.69 25.14 5.78
C VAL A 110 40.15 26.46 5.13
N ASP A 111 39.22 27.40 4.92
CA ASP A 111 39.54 28.70 4.35
C ASP A 111 40.38 29.57 5.31
N LEU A 112 40.18 29.47 6.62
CA LEU A 112 41.01 30.13 7.63
C LEU A 112 42.43 29.54 7.67
N VAL A 113 42.56 28.22 7.68
CA VAL A 113 43.86 27.54 7.68
C VAL A 113 44.68 27.90 6.44
N ARG A 114 44.04 28.01 5.27
CA ARG A 114 44.70 28.49 4.05
C ARG A 114 45.28 29.89 4.20
N GLN A 115 44.51 30.82 4.75
CA GLN A 115 44.98 32.20 4.96
C GLN A 115 46.15 32.26 5.95
N ILE A 116 46.10 31.46 7.02
CA ILE A 116 47.21 31.33 7.98
C ILE A 116 48.46 30.76 7.28
N ALA A 117 48.30 29.74 6.43
CA ALA A 117 49.39 29.14 5.68
C ALA A 117 50.01 30.10 4.64
N GLU A 118 49.22 31.04 4.11
CA GLU A 118 49.68 32.13 3.25
C GLU A 118 50.37 33.27 4.03
N GLY A 119 50.48 33.16 5.36
CA GLY A 119 51.14 34.12 6.24
C GLY A 119 50.23 35.24 6.73
N ASN A 120 48.92 35.18 6.47
CA ASN A 120 47.95 36.14 6.99
C ASN A 120 47.46 35.71 8.38
N TYR A 121 48.13 36.23 9.40
CA TYR A 121 47.81 35.94 10.80
C TYR A 121 46.84 36.95 11.42
N ASP A 122 46.40 38.00 10.73
CA ASP A 122 45.56 39.06 11.32
C ASP A 122 44.09 38.66 11.49
N ILE A 123 43.71 37.48 11.02
CA ILE A 123 42.32 37.01 11.03
C ILE A 123 42.09 36.13 12.27
N PRO A 124 41.24 36.55 13.23
CA PRO A 124 40.96 35.77 14.42
C PRO A 124 40.08 34.56 14.12
N VAL A 125 40.40 33.41 14.72
CA VAL A 125 39.54 32.23 14.68
C VAL A 125 38.59 32.28 15.89
N ILE A 126 37.33 32.60 15.64
CA ILE A 126 36.29 32.68 16.69
C ILE A 126 35.70 31.30 16.90
N SER A 127 35.97 30.68 18.06
CA SER A 127 35.35 29.40 18.42
C SER A 127 33.89 29.62 18.84
N GLY A 128 32.96 29.11 18.05
CA GLY A 128 31.51 29.25 18.30
C GLY A 128 30.81 27.93 18.62
N HIS A 129 31.52 26.81 18.48
CA HIS A 129 30.96 25.47 18.60
C HIS A 129 31.36 24.81 19.92
N ASN A 130 30.46 24.03 20.51
CA ASN A 130 30.70 23.30 21.77
C ASN A 130 30.90 21.79 21.53
N ASP A 131 31.30 21.42 20.32
CA ASP A 131 31.53 20.04 19.87
C ASP A 131 32.98 19.89 19.35
N GLU A 132 33.26 18.78 18.65
CA GLU A 132 34.58 18.49 18.08
C GLU A 132 35.06 19.58 17.10
N ILE A 133 34.13 20.32 16.46
CA ILE A 133 34.46 21.43 15.57
C ILE A 133 35.01 22.61 16.37
N GLY A 134 34.44 22.89 17.54
CA GLY A 134 34.91 23.97 18.41
C GLY A 134 36.29 23.71 19.00
N LEU A 135 36.57 22.45 19.34
CA LEU A 135 37.91 22.02 19.75
C LEU A 135 38.93 22.26 18.63
N LEU A 136 38.56 21.90 17.38
CA LEU A 136 39.41 22.13 16.21
C LEU A 136 39.66 23.63 15.96
N GLU A 137 38.64 24.48 16.07
CA GLU A 137 38.77 25.95 15.98
C GLU A 137 39.77 26.48 17.01
N THR A 138 39.70 25.98 18.24
CA THR A 138 40.60 26.37 19.35
C THR A 138 42.05 25.99 19.07
N ASP A 139 42.30 24.80 18.53
CA ASP A 139 43.66 24.34 18.23
C ASP A 139 44.27 25.07 17.05
N ILE A 140 43.47 25.47 16.06
CA ILE A 140 43.93 26.33 14.95
C ILE A 140 44.31 27.72 15.44
N GLU A 141 43.52 28.29 16.36
CA GLU A 141 43.84 29.59 16.95
C GLU A 141 45.19 29.58 17.67
N LYS A 142 45.51 28.50 18.41
CA LYS A 142 46.83 28.32 19.03
C LYS A 142 47.95 28.28 17.98
N MET A 143 47.74 27.57 16.86
CA MET A 143 48.71 27.52 15.76
C MET A 143 48.92 28.90 15.14
N ARG A 144 47.85 29.67 14.93
CA ARG A 144 47.91 31.05 14.40
C ARG A 144 48.78 31.95 15.28
N ILE A 145 48.51 31.97 16.59
CA ILE A 145 49.24 32.82 17.55
C ILE A 145 50.72 32.46 17.59
N HIS A 146 51.04 31.16 17.57
CA HIS A 146 52.43 30.71 17.60
C HIS A 146 53.17 31.01 16.27
N GLY A 147 52.51 30.84 15.13
CA GLY A 147 53.06 31.13 13.81
C GLY A 147 53.32 32.62 13.56
N ALA A 148 52.50 33.51 14.13
CA ALA A 148 52.63 34.96 13.99
C ALA A 148 53.87 35.56 14.69
N CYS A 149 54.47 34.83 15.64
CA CYS A 149 55.62 35.31 16.42
C CYS A 149 56.98 34.92 15.81
N ARG A 150 56.99 34.27 14.65
CA ARG A 150 58.17 33.78 13.94
C ARG A 150 58.51 34.65 12.74
#